data_AF-A0A7V3JIK9-F1
#
_entry.id   AF-A0A7V3JIK9-F1
#
_cell.length_a   1.000
_cell.length_b   1.000
_cell.length_c   1.000
_cell.angle_alpha   90.00
_cell.angle_beta   90.00
_cell.angle_gamma   90.00
#
_symmetry.space_group_name_H-M   'P 1'
#
loop_
_entity.id
_entity.type
_entity.pdbx_description
1 polymer ?
#
loop_
_entity_poly.entity_id
_entity_poly.type
_entity_poly.pdbx_seq_one_letter_code
_entity_poly.pdbx_strand_id
1 'polypeptide(L)'
;MFVLLLATFVGLGVILRVSRLLHTPLMSLTNAISAIAVVGSILVTGADYPLGIRILGAVALFASMTNIVSGFLITDRMLRMFKQNRQESRA
;
A
#
# COMPACT_ATOMS: atom_id res chain seq x y z
N MET A 1 14.49 8.68 -14.80
CA MET A 1 14.74 7.33 -15.35
C MET A 1 15.68 6.50 -14.48
N PHE A 2 16.85 7.02 -14.08
CA PHE A 2 17.75 6.27 -13.17
C PHE A 2 17.08 5.81 -11.87
N VAL A 3 16.27 6.66 -11.23
CA VAL A 3 15.51 6.30 -10.01
C VAL A 3 14.57 5.13 -10.27
N LEU A 4 13.83 5.13 -11.38
CA LEU A 4 12.90 4.05 -11.74
C LEU A 4 13.65 2.72 -11.95
N LEU A 5 14.76 2.75 -12.70
CA LEU A 5 15.56 1.57 -13.00
C LEU A 5 16.17 0.96 -11.72
N LEU A 6 16.82 1.80 -10.91
CA LEU A 6 17.42 1.35 -9.66
C LEU A 6 16.37 0.90 -8.64
N ALA A 7 15.26 1.61 -8.50
CA ALA A 7 14.17 1.20 -7.61
C ALA A 7 13.54 -0.13 -8.02
N THR A 8 13.37 -0.38 -9.33
CA THR A 8 12.86 -1.66 -9.84
C THR A 8 13.82 -2.80 -9.53
N PHE A 9 15.12 -2.60 -9.76
CA PHE A 9 16.15 -3.58 -9.43
C PHE A 9 16.16 -3.92 -7.93
N VAL A 10 16.09 -2.90 -7.07
CA VAL A 10 16.00 -3.07 -5.62
C VAL A 10 14.71 -3.82 -5.24
N GLY A 11 13.56 -3.44 -5.80
CA GLY A 11 12.27 -4.08 -5.52
C GLY A 11 12.26 -5.58 -5.86
N LEU A 12 12.80 -5.96 -7.02
CA LEU A 12 12.97 -7.36 -7.39
C LEU A 12 13.87 -8.12 -6.40
N GLY A 13 15.01 -7.52 -6.03
CA GLY A 13 15.92 -8.11 -5.06
C GLY A 13 15.31 -8.33 -3.67
N VAL A 14 14.41 -7.44 -3.25
CA VAL A 14 13.68 -7.55 -1.97
C VAL A 14 12.60 -8.62 -2.03
N ILE A 15 11.76 -8.62 -3.07
CA ILE A 15 10.62 -9.56 -3.20
C ILE A 15 11.12 -11.01 -3.30
N LEU A 16 12.21 -11.26 -4.02
CA LEU A 16 12.78 -12.61 -4.19
C LEU A 16 13.29 -13.22 -2.88
N ARG A 17 13.55 -12.42 -1.84
CA ARG A 17 14.13 -12.86 -0.56
C ARG A 17 13.10 -13.00 0.56
N VAL A 18 11.81 -12.88 0.25
CA VAL A 18 10.74 -13.01 1.26
C VAL A 18 10.52 -14.48 1.65
N SER A 19 10.26 -14.75 2.92
CA SER A 19 9.89 -16.10 3.39
C SER A 19 8.53 -16.52 2.82
N ARG A 20 8.35 -17.82 2.53
CA ARG A 20 7.10 -18.38 1.99
C ARG A 20 5.87 -18.09 2.86
N LEU A 21 6.07 -18.01 4.17
CA LEU A 21 5.01 -17.67 5.13
C LEU A 21 4.46 -16.26 4.94
N LEU A 22 5.23 -15.38 4.29
CA LEU A 22 4.89 -13.97 4.15
C LEU A 22 4.32 -13.60 2.78
N HIS A 23 4.11 -14.52 1.82
CA HIS A 23 3.59 -14.15 0.50
C HIS A 23 2.18 -13.54 0.57
N THR A 24 1.28 -14.11 1.37
CA THR A 24 -0.08 -13.59 1.56
C THR A 24 -0.10 -12.21 2.24
N PRO A 25 0.61 -11.98 3.36
CA PRO A 25 0.70 -10.64 3.92
C PRO A 25 1.48 -9.66 3.04
N LEU A 26 2.47 -10.13 2.25
CA LEU A 26 3.17 -9.30 1.27
C LEU A 26 2.22 -8.83 0.16
N MET A 27 1.34 -9.69 -0.34
CA MET A 27 0.33 -9.33 -1.33
C MET A 27 -0.62 -8.23 -0.81
N SER A 28 -1.02 -8.31 0.45
CA SER A 28 -1.84 -7.28 1.09
C SER A 28 -1.07 -5.96 1.28
N LEU A 29 0.20 -6.04 1.68
CA LEU A 29 1.05 -4.89 1.86
C LEU A 29 1.30 -4.15 0.55
N THR A 30 1.59 -4.86 -0.55
CA THR A 30 1.81 -4.22 -1.85
C THR A 30 0.54 -3.55 -2.38
N ASN A 31 -0.64 -4.11 -2.08
CA ASN A 31 -1.91 -3.43 -2.34
C ASN A 31 -2.04 -2.11 -1.55
N ALA A 32 -1.72 -2.11 -0.24
CA ALA A 32 -1.73 -0.89 0.57
C ALA A 32 -0.74 0.18 0.07
N ILE A 33 0.45 -0.23 -0.39
CA ILE A 33 1.47 0.69 -0.92
C ILE A 33 1.02 1.29 -2.27
N SER A 34 0.25 0.56 -3.08
CA SER A 34 -0.28 1.08 -4.36
C SER A 34 -1.14 2.34 -4.19
N ALA A 35 -1.66 2.58 -2.99
CA ALA A 35 -2.43 3.76 -2.65
C ALA A 35 -1.62 5.06 -2.61
N ILE A 36 -0.32 5.03 -2.98
CA ILE A 36 0.50 6.22 -3.29
C ILE A 36 -0.17 7.16 -4.31
N ALA A 37 -1.13 6.67 -5.09
CA ALA A 37 -2.03 7.47 -5.91
C ALA A 37 -2.70 8.64 -5.15
N VAL A 38 -2.78 8.55 -3.81
CA VAL A 38 -3.20 9.64 -2.94
C VAL A 38 -2.46 10.95 -3.24
N VAL A 39 -1.15 10.89 -3.50
CA VAL A 39 -0.34 12.09 -3.76
C VAL A 39 -0.87 12.83 -4.98
N GLY A 40 -1.18 12.09 -6.06
CA GLY A 40 -1.79 12.66 -7.26
C GLY A 40 -3.17 13.23 -7.00
N SER A 41 -4.00 12.53 -6.22
CA SER A 41 -5.36 13.01 -5.90
C SER A 41 -5.37 14.29 -5.05
N ILE A 42 -4.43 14.45 -4.11
CA ILE A 42 -4.28 15.70 -3.33
C ILE A 42 -3.92 16.85 -4.26
N LEU A 43 -2.96 16.64 -5.17
CA LEU A 43 -2.54 17.66 -6.13
C LEU A 43 -3.69 18.10 -7.03
N VAL A 44 -4.48 17.16 -7.56
CA VAL A 44 -5.61 17.46 -8.46
C VAL A 44 -6.75 18.15 -7.70
N THR A 45 -7.03 17.73 -6.47
CA THR A 45 -8.13 18.30 -5.67
C THR A 45 -7.80 19.72 -5.19
N GLY A 46 -6.54 19.97 -4.83
CA GLY A 46 -6.05 21.25 -4.31
C GLY A 46 -5.67 22.28 -5.37
N ALA A 47 -5.52 21.88 -6.62
CA ALA A 47 -5.19 22.77 -7.73
C ALA A 47 -6.43 23.49 -8.28
N ASP A 48 -6.20 24.61 -8.95
CA ASP A 48 -7.24 25.48 -9.50
C ASP A 48 -7.76 24.97 -10.87
N TYR A 49 -8.33 23.77 -10.84
CA TYR A 49 -8.94 23.14 -12.00
C TYR A 49 -10.46 23.42 -12.08
N PRO A 50 -11.08 23.27 -13.26
CA PRO A 50 -12.53 23.29 -13.41
C PRO A 50 -13.24 22.39 -12.39
N LEU A 51 -14.42 22.79 -11.94
CA LEU A 51 -15.20 22.12 -10.88
C LEU A 51 -15.31 20.60 -11.10
N GLY A 52 -15.59 20.16 -12.34
CA GLY A 52 -15.71 18.74 -12.66
C GLY A 52 -14.44 17.93 -12.37
N ILE A 53 -13.26 18.49 -12.65
CA ILE A 53 -11.97 17.85 -12.36
C ILE A 53 -11.72 17.82 -10.85
N ARG A 54 -12.06 18.88 -10.12
CA ARG A 54 -11.91 18.90 -8.65
C ARG A 54 -12.82 17.88 -7.96
N ILE A 55 -14.03 17.65 -8.47
CA ILE A 55 -14.92 16.59 -7.97
C ILE A 55 -14.31 15.21 -8.22
N LEU A 56 -13.79 14.95 -9.42
CA LEU A 56 -13.09 13.69 -9.72
C LEU A 56 -11.84 13.52 -8.84
N GLY A 57 -11.10 14.60 -8.58
CA GLY A 57 -10.00 14.63 -7.63
C GLY A 57 -10.43 14.23 -6.22
N ALA A 58 -11.54 14.78 -5.73
CA ALA A 58 -12.08 14.45 -4.41
C ALA A 58 -12.51 12.98 -4.32
N VAL A 59 -13.13 12.43 -5.36
CA VAL A 59 -13.48 10.99 -5.44
C VAL A 59 -12.21 10.12 -5.45
N ALA A 60 -11.20 10.50 -6.23
CA ALA A 60 -9.92 9.80 -6.27
C ALA A 60 -9.19 9.85 -4.92
N LEU A 61 -9.28 10.97 -4.21
CA LEU A 61 -8.71 11.15 -2.87
C LEU A 61 -9.40 10.24 -1.86
N PHE A 62 -10.73 10.21 -1.86
CA PHE A 62 -11.51 9.32 -1.00
C PHE A 62 -11.21 7.83 -1.27
N ALA A 63 -11.14 7.44 -2.54
CA ALA A 63 -10.80 6.07 -2.93
C ALA A 63 -9.37 5.69 -2.51
N SER A 64 -8.41 6.58 -2.71
CA SER A 64 -7.02 6.37 -2.31
C SER A 64 -6.88 6.25 -0.79
N MET A 65 -7.56 7.12 -0.02
CA MET A 65 -7.61 7.04 1.44
C MET A 65 -8.18 5.70 1.91
N THR A 66 -9.27 5.25 1.30
CA THR A 66 -9.89 3.96 1.65
C THR A 66 -8.92 2.79 1.40
N ASN A 67 -8.16 2.82 0.30
CA ASN A 67 -7.15 1.80 0.00
C ASN A 67 -6.00 1.80 1.04
N ILE A 68 -5.50 2.98 1.44
CA ILE A 68 -4.51 3.09 2.53
C ILE A 68 -5.06 2.45 3.81
N VAL A 69 -6.21 2.93 4.29
CA VAL A 69 -6.75 2.53 5.59
C VAL A 69 -7.07 1.03 5.62
N SER A 70 -7.80 0.54 4.61
CA SER A 70 -8.16 -0.88 4.53
C SER A 70 -6.93 -1.77 4.32
N GLY A 71 -6.01 -1.38 3.43
CA GLY A 71 -4.81 -2.17 3.13
C GLY A 71 -3.90 -2.34 4.35
N PHE A 72 -3.63 -1.27 5.09
CA PHE A 72 -2.80 -1.36 6.30
C PHE A 72 -3.50 -2.10 7.45
N LEU A 73 -4.82 -1.91 7.62
CA LEU A 73 -5.57 -2.58 8.68
C LEU A 73 -5.65 -4.10 8.49
N ILE A 74 -5.89 -4.55 7.25
CA ILE A 74 -5.91 -5.99 6.94
C ILE A 74 -4.49 -6.56 7.11
N THR A 75 -3.46 -5.87 6.63
CA THR A 75 -2.06 -6.32 6.77
C THR A 75 -1.64 -6.44 8.23
N ASP A 76 -2.00 -5.48 9.08
CA ASP A 76 -1.74 -5.54 10.53
C ASP A 76 -2.40 -6.76 11.18
N ARG A 77 -3.67 -7.03 10.85
CA ARG A 77 -4.36 -8.25 11.31
C ARG A 77 -3.64 -9.52 10.88
N MET A 78 -3.17 -9.58 9.63
CA MET A 78 -2.39 -10.73 9.15
C MET A 78 -1.09 -10.94 9.94
N LEU A 79 -0.35 -9.86 10.19
CA LEU A 79 0.91 -9.92 10.92
C LEU A 79 0.72 -10.26 12.41
N ARG A 80 -0.41 -9.87 13.02
CA ARG A 80 -0.75 -10.25 14.40
C ARG A 80 -0.95 -11.76 14.55
N MET A 81 -1.57 -12.43 13.57
CA MET A 81 -1.76 -13.88 13.60
C MET A 81 -0.43 -14.65 13.67
N PHE A 82 0.62 -14.13 13.02
CA PHE A 82 1.97 -14.71 13.13
C PHE A 82 2.60 -14.55 14.52
N LYS A 83 2.33 -13.42 15.20
CA LYS A 83 2.83 -13.19 16.57
C LYS A 83 2.13 -14.09 17.59
N GLN A 84 0.83 -14.31 17.41
CA GLN A 84 0.01 -15.11 18.33
C GLN A 84 0.34 -16.60 18.25
N ASN A 85 0.48 -17.15 17.03
CA ASN A 85 0.95 -18.54 16.84
C ASN A 85 2.31 -18.81 17.50
N ARG A 86 3.18 -17.80 17.59
CA ARG A 86 4.49 -17.93 18.23
C ARG A 86 4.43 -17.93 19.76
N GLN A 87 3.39 -17.34 20.35
CA GLN A 87 3.18 -17.34 21.81
C GLN A 87 2.53 -18.65 22.27
N GLU A 88 1.54 -19.17 21.54
CA GLU A 88 0.94 -20.47 21.84
C GLU A 88 1.93 -21.62 21.71
N SER A 89 2.84 -21.58 20.73
CA SER A 89 3.86 -22.63 20.57
C SER A 89 4.97 -22.61 21.63
N ARG A 90 4.99 -21.62 22.53
CA ARG A 90 5.96 -21.48 23.64
C ARG A 90 5.34 -21.75 25.03
N ALA A 91 4.02 -21.88 25.11
CA ALA A 91 3.29 -22.29 26.30
C ALA A 91 3.12 -23.82 26.31
#